data_AF-A0AAD5IDD1-F1
#
_entry.id   AF-A0AAD5IDD1-F1
#
_cell.length_a   1.000
_cell.length_b   1.000
_cell.length_c   1.000
_cell.angle_alpha   90.00
_cell.angle_beta   90.00
_cell.angle_gamma   90.00
#
_symmetry.space_group_name_H-M   'P 1'
#
loop_
_entity.id
_entity.type
_entity.pdbx_description
1 polymer ?
#
loop_
_entity_poly.entity_id
_entity_poly.type
_entity_poly.pdbx_seq_one_letter_code
_entity_poly.pdbx_strand_id
1 'polypeptide(L)'
;MKMKAVLVEEGLAAALEGEDKLPQSMDAVEKKTLLEKAYSSLILGLGDKVLREVKKEESTAGIWAKLESLYMSKAVPNRIHLKQQFFGFTMDERKSVADNMYDFKKLIQDLESLFIDIEDED
;
A
#
# COMPACT_ATOMS: atom_id res chain seq x y z
N MET A 1 -1.82 0.14 -8.68
CA MET A 1 -1.53 1.24 -9.62
C MET A 1 -2.70 1.56 -10.57
N LYS A 2 -3.21 0.65 -11.41
CA LYS A 2 -4.29 0.97 -12.38
C LYS A 2 -5.59 1.51 -11.75
N MET A 3 -6.09 0.88 -10.67
CA MET A 3 -7.32 1.33 -10.01
C MET A 3 -7.19 2.74 -9.41
N LYS A 4 -6.06 3.04 -8.74
CA LYS A 4 -5.78 4.39 -8.23
C LYS A 4 -5.74 5.42 -9.36
N ALA A 5 -5.17 5.07 -10.52
CA ALA A 5 -5.11 5.96 -11.68
C ALA A 5 -6.51 6.28 -12.24
N VAL A 6 -7.39 5.28 -12.35
CA VAL A 6 -8.79 5.49 -12.79
C VAL A 6 -9.53 6.43 -11.84
N LEU A 7 -9.41 6.23 -10.52
CA LEU A 7 -10.05 7.11 -9.55
C LEU A 7 -9.48 8.54 -9.57
N VAL A 8 -8.19 8.72 -9.90
CA VAL A 8 -7.59 10.04 -10.09
C VAL A 8 -8.17 10.71 -11.34
N GLU A 9 -8.28 10.00 -12.46
CA GLU A 9 -8.91 10.53 -13.69
C GLU A 9 -10.39 10.89 -13.47
N GLU A 10 -11.10 10.12 -12.65
CA GLU A 10 -12.51 10.39 -12.31
C GLU A 10 -12.71 11.47 -11.22
N GLY A 11 -11.62 11.99 -10.62
CA GLY A 11 -11.67 12.97 -9.54
C GLY A 11 -12.15 12.40 -8.20
N LEU A 12 -12.06 11.08 -8.01
CA LEU A 12 -12.58 10.34 -6.86
C LEU A 12 -11.51 9.90 -5.86
N ALA A 13 -10.24 10.19 -6.14
CA ALA A 13 -9.10 9.71 -5.34
C ALA A 13 -9.17 10.11 -3.86
N ALA A 14 -9.76 11.27 -3.54
CA ALA A 14 -9.91 11.73 -2.16
C ALA A 14 -10.81 10.81 -1.30
N ALA A 15 -11.70 10.02 -1.92
CA ALA A 15 -12.53 9.04 -1.21
C ALA A 15 -11.73 7.86 -0.64
N LEU A 16 -10.50 7.63 -1.13
CA LEU A 16 -9.61 6.58 -0.62
C LEU A 16 -9.07 6.92 0.78
N GLU A 17 -8.97 8.21 1.11
CA GLU A 17 -8.38 8.71 2.37
C GLU A 17 -9.43 8.90 3.48
N GLY A 18 -10.72 8.74 3.17
CA GLY A 18 -11.83 8.86 4.12
C GLY A 18 -12.65 10.14 3.94
N GLU A 19 -13.87 10.12 4.49
CA GLU A 19 -14.81 11.27 4.41
C GLU A 19 -14.24 12.51 5.11
N ASP A 20 -13.48 12.32 6.18
CA ASP A 20 -12.87 13.35 7.03
C ASP A 20 -11.82 14.18 6.29
N LYS A 21 -11.22 13.62 5.23
CA LYS A 21 -10.20 14.27 4.40
C LYS A 21 -10.81 15.02 3.20
N LEU A 22 -12.12 14.90 2.97
CA LEU A 22 -12.80 15.66 1.93
C LEU A 22 -12.93 17.15 2.30
N PRO A 23 -12.86 18.08 1.32
CA PRO A 23 -12.96 19.51 1.59
C PRO A 23 -14.19 19.87 2.42
N GLN A 24 -14.00 20.64 3.50
CA GLN A 24 -15.12 21.13 4.32
C GLN A 24 -16.05 22.07 3.55
N SER A 25 -15.54 22.71 2.50
CA SER A 25 -16.29 23.58 1.60
C SER A 25 -17.25 22.82 0.65
N MET A 26 -17.14 21.49 0.57
CA MET A 26 -17.98 20.66 -0.29
C MET A 26 -19.32 20.36 0.38
N ASP A 27 -20.40 20.39 -0.39
CA ASP A 27 -21.75 20.11 0.12
C ASP A 27 -21.89 18.64 0.55
N ALA A 28 -22.74 18.38 1.55
CA ALA A 28 -22.94 17.03 2.09
C ALA A 28 -23.48 16.05 1.03
N VAL A 29 -24.33 16.51 0.11
CA VAL A 29 -24.87 15.70 -0.99
C VAL A 29 -23.79 15.39 -2.00
N GLU A 30 -22.93 16.36 -2.32
CA GLU A 30 -21.79 16.17 -3.22
C GLU A 30 -20.77 15.19 -2.63
N LYS A 31 -20.44 15.32 -1.34
CA LYS A 31 -19.56 14.39 -0.63
C LYS A 31 -20.09 12.95 -0.67
N LYS A 32 -21.36 12.77 -0.30
CA LYS A 32 -21.99 11.45 -0.33
C LYS A 32 -21.97 10.83 -1.73
N THR A 33 -22.32 11.63 -2.75
CA THR A 33 -22.31 11.18 -4.16
C THR A 33 -20.91 10.77 -4.61
N LEU A 34 -19.89 11.54 -4.23
CA LEU A 34 -18.49 11.23 -4.54
C LEU A 34 -18.07 9.91 -3.89
N LEU A 35 -18.37 9.72 -2.60
CA LEU A 35 -18.04 8.50 -1.86
C LEU A 35 -18.72 7.26 -2.45
N GLU A 36 -20.03 7.33 -2.74
CA GLU A 36 -20.79 6.24 -3.34
C GLU A 36 -20.27 5.88 -4.75
N LYS A 37 -19.91 6.89 -5.55
CA LYS A 37 -19.33 6.68 -6.87
C LYS A 37 -17.96 6.03 -6.78
N ALA A 38 -17.11 6.50 -5.88
CA ALA A 38 -15.78 5.92 -5.66
C ALA A 38 -15.88 4.47 -5.18
N TYR A 39 -16.81 4.18 -4.26
CA TYR A 39 -17.10 2.84 -3.79
C TYR A 39 -17.50 1.91 -4.94
N SER A 40 -18.43 2.37 -5.77
CA SER A 40 -18.94 1.62 -6.92
C SER A 40 -17.85 1.36 -7.96
N SER A 41 -17.07 2.39 -8.34
CA SER A 41 -15.93 2.26 -9.27
C SER A 41 -14.90 1.26 -8.74
N LEU A 42 -14.63 1.28 -7.42
CA LEU A 42 -13.70 0.37 -6.79
C LEU A 42 -14.20 -1.07 -6.88
N ILE A 43 -15.43 -1.35 -6.43
CA ILE A 43 -16.05 -2.69 -6.49
C ILE A 43 -16.10 -3.24 -7.92
N LEU A 44 -16.46 -2.41 -8.90
CA LEU A 44 -16.58 -2.83 -10.30
C LEU A 44 -15.25 -3.27 -10.93
N GLY A 45 -14.13 -2.71 -10.50
CA GLY A 45 -12.82 -3.13 -11.02
C GLY A 45 -12.11 -4.20 -10.18
N LEU A 46 -12.75 -4.74 -9.13
CA LEU A 46 -12.24 -5.89 -8.38
C LEU A 46 -12.76 -7.20 -8.97
N GLY A 47 -11.90 -8.22 -9.03
CA GLY A 47 -12.32 -9.57 -9.40
C GLY A 47 -12.94 -10.35 -8.24
N ASP A 48 -13.75 -11.38 -8.54
CA ASP A 48 -14.52 -12.18 -7.57
C ASP A 48 -13.75 -12.73 -6.37
N LYS A 49 -12.46 -13.03 -6.55
CA LYS A 49 -11.60 -13.48 -5.45
C LYS A 49 -11.34 -12.36 -4.45
N VAL A 50 -11.06 -11.16 -4.95
CA VAL A 50 -10.76 -9.98 -4.13
C VAL A 50 -12.04 -9.45 -3.48
N LEU A 51 -13.16 -9.49 -4.19
CA LEU A 51 -14.48 -9.11 -3.65
C LEU A 51 -14.86 -9.92 -2.40
N ARG A 52 -14.48 -11.20 -2.33
CA ARG A 52 -14.69 -12.02 -1.12
C ARG A 52 -13.87 -11.54 0.07
N GLU A 53 -12.66 -11.05 -0.16
CA GLU A 53 -11.75 -10.58 0.89
C GLU A 53 -12.15 -9.22 1.47
N VAL A 54 -12.81 -8.37 0.67
CA VAL A 54 -13.21 -7.01 1.06
C VAL A 54 -14.70 -6.89 1.42
N LYS A 55 -15.46 -7.99 1.37
CA LYS A 55 -16.93 -8.01 1.58
C LYS A 55 -17.40 -7.39 2.90
N LYS A 56 -16.55 -7.33 3.92
CA LYS A 56 -16.87 -6.78 5.25
C LYS A 56 -16.68 -5.28 5.34
N GLU A 57 -16.05 -4.67 4.35
CA GLU A 57 -15.76 -3.23 4.33
C GLU A 57 -16.93 -2.49 3.68
N GLU A 58 -17.48 -1.48 4.37
CA GLU A 58 -18.64 -0.71 3.91
C GLU A 58 -18.27 0.66 3.34
N SER A 59 -16.99 1.04 3.42
CA SER A 59 -16.49 2.33 2.96
C SER A 59 -15.40 2.18 1.90
N THR A 60 -15.28 3.17 1.01
CA THR A 60 -14.23 3.22 -0.02
C THR A 60 -12.84 3.17 0.61
N ALA A 61 -12.63 3.93 1.68
CA ALA A 61 -11.39 3.93 2.45
C ALA A 61 -11.12 2.56 3.11
N GLY A 62 -12.14 1.91 3.68
CA GLY A 62 -12.00 0.58 4.28
C GLY A 62 -11.59 -0.49 3.26
N ILE A 63 -12.23 -0.51 2.09
CA ILE A 63 -11.84 -1.42 1.00
C ILE A 63 -10.40 -1.11 0.57
N TRP A 64 -10.05 0.16 0.38
CA TRP A 64 -8.71 0.55 -0.04
C TRP A 64 -7.63 0.12 0.96
N ALA A 65 -7.81 0.40 2.25
CA ALA A 65 -6.92 -0.04 3.32
C ALA A 65 -6.80 -1.57 3.38
N LYS A 66 -7.90 -2.30 3.17
CA LYS A 66 -7.88 -3.77 3.11
C LYS A 66 -7.08 -4.28 1.91
N LEU A 67 -7.22 -3.65 0.74
CA LEU A 67 -6.44 -3.97 -0.45
C LEU A 67 -4.94 -3.69 -0.24
N GLU A 68 -4.60 -2.57 0.40
CA GLU A 68 -3.23 -2.26 0.78
C GLU A 68 -2.69 -3.31 1.77
N SER A 69 -3.47 -3.68 2.79
CA SER A 69 -3.11 -4.77 3.70
C SER A 69 -2.90 -6.11 2.98
N LEU A 70 -3.73 -6.48 2.01
CA LEU A 70 -3.63 -7.78 1.33
C LEU A 70 -2.51 -7.84 0.29
N TYR A 71 -2.23 -6.71 -0.37
CA TYR A 71 -1.39 -6.68 -1.57
C TYR A 71 -0.17 -5.76 -1.46
N MET A 72 -0.20 -4.72 -0.63
CA MET A 72 0.97 -3.90 -0.28
C MET A 72 1.70 -4.43 0.96
N SER A 73 1.00 -5.05 1.94
CA SER A 73 1.68 -5.70 3.09
C SER A 73 2.44 -6.99 2.73
N LYS A 74 2.46 -7.41 1.46
CA LYS A 74 3.45 -8.41 0.97
C LYS A 74 4.90 -7.91 1.06
N ALA A 75 5.13 -6.71 1.57
CA ALA A 75 6.38 -6.34 2.23
C ALA A 75 6.71 -7.22 3.45
N VAL A 76 5.78 -7.88 4.16
CA VAL A 76 6.06 -8.66 5.38
C VAL A 76 6.83 -9.96 5.13
N PRO A 77 6.46 -10.83 4.16
CA PRO A 77 7.31 -11.95 3.78
C PRO A 77 8.68 -11.48 3.28
N ASN A 78 8.71 -10.38 2.53
CA ASN A 78 9.96 -9.78 2.05
C ASN A 78 10.79 -9.21 3.21
N ARG A 79 10.17 -8.61 4.23
CA ARG A 79 10.80 -8.02 5.42
C ARG A 79 11.31 -9.09 6.36
N ILE A 80 10.55 -10.16 6.62
CA ILE A 80 11.02 -11.30 7.41
C ILE A 80 12.17 -11.98 6.67
N HIS A 81 12.05 -12.17 5.35
CA HIS A 81 13.11 -12.73 4.52
C HIS A 81 14.38 -11.87 4.50
N LEU A 82 14.25 -10.54 4.35
CA LEU A 82 15.37 -9.60 4.38
C LEU A 82 15.99 -9.49 5.78
N LYS A 83 15.18 -9.53 6.85
CA LYS A 83 15.70 -9.61 8.24
C LYS A 83 16.46 -10.91 8.46
N GLN A 84 15.95 -12.06 7.98
CA GLN A 84 16.66 -13.33 8.05
C GLN A 84 17.97 -13.31 7.24
N GLN A 85 17.96 -12.73 6.04
CA GLN A 85 19.18 -12.53 5.25
C GLN A 85 20.17 -11.59 5.94
N PHE A 86 19.71 -10.54 6.59
CA PHE A 86 20.56 -9.58 7.31
C PHE A 86 21.20 -10.21 8.55
N PHE A 87 20.42 -10.89 9.40
CA PHE A 87 20.95 -11.60 10.56
C PHE A 87 21.83 -12.81 10.18
N GLY A 88 21.58 -13.40 9.01
CA GLY A 88 22.36 -14.52 8.46
C GLY A 88 23.44 -14.11 7.45
N PHE A 89 23.71 -12.82 7.28
CA PHE A 89 24.64 -12.36 6.24
C PHE A 89 26.06 -12.81 6.59
N THR A 90 26.69 -13.50 5.65
CA THR A 90 28.09 -13.91 5.73
C THR A 90 28.79 -13.47 4.45
N MET A 91 30.06 -13.06 4.57
CA MET A 91 30.84 -12.67 3.40
C MET A 91 31.12 -13.90 2.55
N ASP A 92 30.91 -13.78 1.24
CA ASP A 92 31.31 -14.81 0.29
C ASP A 92 32.82 -14.66 0.03
N GLU A 93 33.61 -15.64 0.47
CA GLU A 93 35.07 -15.68 0.29
C GLU A 93 35.50 -15.67 -1.18
N ARG A 94 34.57 -15.98 -2.11
CA ARG A 94 34.82 -15.93 -3.56
C ARG A 94 34.67 -14.53 -4.15
N LYS A 95 34.10 -13.59 -3.41
CA LYS A 95 33.89 -12.19 -3.81
C LYS A 95 34.94 -11.27 -3.20
N SER A 96 35.19 -10.14 -3.86
CA SER A 96 36.02 -9.11 -3.25
C SER A 96 35.33 -8.51 -2.02
N VAL A 97 36.11 -7.91 -1.11
CA VAL A 97 35.57 -7.21 0.06
C VAL A 97 34.65 -6.05 -0.36
N ALA A 98 34.96 -5.39 -1.47
CA ALA A 98 34.14 -4.30 -2.00
C ALA A 98 32.78 -4.79 -2.48
N ASP A 99 32.74 -5.94 -3.16
CA ASP A 99 31.49 -6.53 -3.65
C ASP A 99 30.62 -7.05 -2.50
N ASN A 100 31.23 -7.72 -1.51
CA ASN A 100 30.53 -8.14 -0.29
C ASN A 100 29.95 -6.93 0.47
N MET A 101 30.69 -5.83 0.54
CA MET A 101 30.24 -4.60 1.19
C MET A 101 29.16 -3.88 0.38
N TYR A 102 29.17 -3.98 -0.95
CA TYR A 102 28.09 -3.49 -1.80
C TYR A 102 26.80 -4.29 -1.57
N ASP A 103 26.88 -5.63 -1.56
CA ASP A 103 25.74 -6.51 -1.32
C ASP A 103 25.11 -6.26 0.07
N PHE A 104 25.95 -6.06 1.09
CA PHE A 104 25.50 -5.70 2.44
C PHE A 104 24.82 -4.32 2.49
N LYS A 105 25.39 -3.31 1.82
CA LYS A 105 24.78 -1.97 1.75
C LYS A 105 23.45 -1.98 1.01
N LYS A 106 23.35 -2.75 -0.07
CA LYS A 106 22.09 -2.95 -0.80
C LYS A 106 21.03 -3.58 0.11
N LEU A 107 21.40 -4.59 0.90
CA LEU A 107 20.50 -5.23 1.86
C LEU A 107 19.99 -4.26 2.93
N ILE A 108 20.84 -3.33 3.40
CA ILE A 108 20.44 -2.24 4.31
C ILE A 108 19.47 -1.28 3.62
N GLN A 109 19.75 -0.84 2.40
CA GLN A 109 18.89 0.07 1.65
C GLN A 109 17.52 -0.56 1.35
N ASP A 110 17.49 -1.84 1.00
CA ASP A 110 16.26 -2.61 0.78
C ASP A 110 15.44 -2.74 2.09
N LEU A 111 16.12 -2.84 3.25
CA LEU A 111 15.46 -2.81 4.56
C LEU A 111 14.92 -1.41 4.89
N GLU A 112 15.71 -0.35 4.71
CA GLU A 112 15.32 1.05 4.97
C GLU A 112 14.15 1.49 4.09
N SER A 113 14.16 1.11 2.81
CA SER A 113 13.04 1.34 1.88
C SER A 113 11.72 0.74 2.38
N LEU A 114 11.78 -0.37 3.13
CA LEU A 114 10.60 -0.98 3.77
C LEU A 114 10.23 -0.37 5.13
N PHE A 115 11.09 0.47 5.73
CA PHE A 115 10.80 1.22 6.95
C PHE A 115 10.20 2.60 6.67
N ILE A 116 10.36 3.14 5.46
CA ILE A 116 9.86 4.47 5.07
C ILE A 116 8.32 4.53 4.97
N ASP A 117 7.60 3.41 4.99
CA ASP A 117 6.13 3.34 5.07
C ASP A 117 5.59 3.27 6.53
N ILE A 118 6.40 3.63 7.53
CA ILE A 118 5.87 3.93 8.87
C ILE A 118 5.85 5.46 8.98
N GLU A 119 4.75 6.07 8.53
CA GLU A 119 4.36 7.36 9.11
C GLU A 119 4.15 7.10 10.61
N ASP A 120 5.12 7.55 11.41
CA ASP A 120 4.95 7.74 12.84
C ASP A 120 3.83 8.78 13.02
N GLU A 121 2.57 8.33 13.15
CA GLU A 121 1.50 9.14 13.71
C GLU A 121 1.62 9.09 15.25
N ASP A 122 2.07 10.21 15.82
CA ASP A 122 1.96 10.60 17.23
C ASP A 122 0.50 10.69 17.71
#